data_AF-A0A9D8L386-F1
#
_entry.id   AF-A0A9D8L386-F1
#
_cell.length_a   1.000
_cell.length_b   1.000
_cell.length_c   1.000
_cell.angle_alpha   90.00
_cell.angle_beta   90.00
_cell.angle_gamma   90.00
#
_symmetry.space_group_name_H-M   'P 1'
#
loop_
_entity.id
_entity.type
_entity.pdbx_description
1 polymer ?
#
loop_
_entity_poly.entity_id
_entity_poly.type
_entity_poly.pdbx_seq_one_letter_code
_entity_poly.pdbx_strand_id
1 'polypeptide(L)'
;MVGTVDGHEDERRVRVADLVLRLRRAGISDRRTVAAIEAVPRDVFVPGESRADAYAERALPIDCGQTISAPLIVAMMTAALDVGERDKVLEI
;
A
#
# COMPACT_ATOMS: atom_id res chain seq x y z
N MET A 1 -24.67 19.90 7.81
CA MET A 1 -24.47 18.54 7.26
C MET A 1 -22.97 18.33 7.05
N VAL A 2 -22.23 18.15 8.15
CA VAL A 2 -20.76 17.99 8.19
C VAL A 2 -20.53 16.75 9.06
N GLY A 3 -20.15 15.62 8.46
CA GLY A 3 -20.02 14.36 9.20
C GLY A 3 -19.60 13.16 8.36
N THR A 4 -19.67 13.23 7.03
CA THR A 4 -19.34 12.07 6.18
C THR A 4 -17.84 11.96 5.85
N VAL A 5 -17.07 13.04 5.98
CA VAL A 5 -15.65 13.06 5.58
C VAL A 5 -14.73 12.42 6.64
N ASP A 6 -15.09 12.55 7.92
CA ASP A 6 -14.26 12.13 9.07
C ASP A 6 -14.20 10.59 9.22
N GLY A 7 -15.34 9.91 9.01
CA GLY A 7 -15.42 8.45 9.19
C GLY A 7 -14.65 7.62 8.16
N HIS A 8 -14.57 8.09 6.91
CA HIS A 8 -13.84 7.37 5.86
C HIS A 8 -12.32 7.43 6.03
N GLU A 9 -11.81 8.54 6.56
CA GLU A 9 -10.37 8.67 6.88
C GLU A 9 -9.99 7.76 8.04
N ASP A 10 -10.81 7.69 9.09
CA ASP A 10 -10.57 6.83 10.24
C ASP A 10 -10.61 5.34 9.87
N GLU A 11 -11.58 4.91 9.07
CA GLU A 11 -11.62 3.54 8.55
C GLU A 11 -10.37 3.20 7.71
N ARG A 12 -9.93 4.13 6.85
CA ARG A 12 -8.71 3.95 6.06
C ARG A 12 -7.51 3.78 6.98
N ARG A 13 -7.36 4.62 8.01
CA ARG A 13 -6.26 4.54 8.97
C ARG A 13 -6.21 3.18 9.67
N VAL A 14 -7.37 2.64 10.07
CA VAL A 14 -7.44 1.30 10.68
C VAL A 14 -6.95 0.22 9.71
N ARG A 15 -7.38 0.27 8.44
CA ARG A 15 -6.94 -0.71 7.43
C ARG A 15 -5.45 -0.60 7.12
N VAL A 16 -4.92 0.62 7.05
CA VAL A 16 -3.49 0.87 6.85
C VAL A 16 -2.68 0.34 8.05
N ALA A 17 -3.13 0.60 9.28
CA ALA A 17 -2.47 0.11 10.48
C ALA A 17 -2.42 -1.44 10.52
N ASP A 18 -3.52 -2.12 10.18
CA ASP A 18 -3.54 -3.58 10.08
C ASP A 18 -2.55 -4.09 9.02
N LEU A 19 -2.53 -3.46 7.84
CA LEU A 19 -1.57 -3.80 6.79
C LEU A 19 -0.12 -3.65 7.28
N VAL A 20 0.22 -2.52 7.90
CA VAL A 20 1.56 -2.25 8.43
C VAL A 20 1.95 -3.29 9.48
N LEU A 21 1.04 -3.69 10.37
CA LEU A 21 1.29 -4.75 11.35
C LEU A 21 1.58 -6.09 10.67
N ARG A 22 0.85 -6.45 9.60
CA ARG A 22 1.12 -7.68 8.83
C ARG A 22 2.49 -7.64 8.16
N LEU A 23 2.84 -6.52 7.52
CA LEU A 23 4.15 -6.35 6.87
C LEU A 23 5.30 -6.48 7.87
N ARG A 24 5.18 -5.87 9.05
CA ARG A 24 6.18 -5.99 10.12
C ARG A 24 6.32 -7.43 10.60
N ARG A 25 5.22 -8.17 10.75
CA ARG A 25 5.24 -9.61 11.10
C ARG A 25 5.90 -10.46 10.02
N ALA A 26 5.80 -10.06 8.75
CA ALA A 26 6.46 -10.70 7.62
C ALA A 26 7.95 -10.32 7.49
N GLY A 27 8.51 -9.54 8.42
CA GLY A 27 9.94 -9.19 8.43
C GLY A 27 10.29 -7.87 7.74
N ILE A 28 9.32 -7.09 7.29
CA ILE A 28 9.57 -5.76 6.71
C ILE A 28 9.89 -4.77 7.83
N SER A 29 11.18 -4.53 8.03
CA SER A 29 11.70 -3.65 9.08
C SER A 29 12.20 -2.29 8.59
N ASP A 30 12.39 -2.10 7.27
CA ASP A 30 12.86 -0.82 6.73
C ASP A 30 11.84 0.30 6.99
N ARG A 31 12.27 1.29 7.76
CA ARG A 31 11.38 2.38 8.21
C ARG A 31 10.93 3.25 7.05
N ARG A 32 11.80 3.47 6.06
CA ARG A 32 11.49 4.34 4.90
C ARG A 32 10.43 3.69 4.03
N THR A 33 10.56 2.39 3.76
CA THR A 33 9.58 1.59 3.02
C THR A 33 8.24 1.54 3.75
N VAL A 34 8.22 1.23 5.05
CA VAL A 34 6.95 1.16 5.81
C VAL A 34 6.24 2.52 5.85
N ALA A 35 6.98 3.61 6.07
CA ALA A 35 6.42 4.96 6.06
C ALA A 35 5.86 5.34 4.68
N ALA A 36 6.53 4.95 3.59
CA ALA A 36 6.03 5.19 2.24
C ALA A 36 4.71 4.43 1.99
N ILE A 37 4.61 3.16 2.42
CA ILE A 37 3.39 2.35 2.30
C ILE A 37 2.22 2.96 3.09
N GLU A 38 2.50 3.51 4.28
CA GLU A 38 1.49 4.18 5.10
C GLU A 38 1.00 5.51 4.46
N ALA A 39 1.92 6.25 3.86
CA ALA A 39 1.64 7.56 3.26
C ALA A 39 0.85 7.46 1.94
N VAL A 40 1.11 6.43 1.12
CA VAL A 40 0.50 6.30 -0.21
C VAL A 40 -0.91 5.68 -0.10
N PRO A 41 -1.98 6.35 -0.56
CA PRO A 41 -3.35 5.82 -0.50
C PRO A 41 -3.58 4.77 -1.59
N ARG A 42 -3.24 3.51 -1.29
CA ARG A 42 -3.32 2.39 -2.24
C ARG A 42 -4.70 2.22 -2.89
N ASP A 43 -5.79 2.56 -2.18
CA ASP A 43 -7.17 2.50 -2.66
C ASP A 43 -7.48 3.44 -3.84
N VAL A 44 -6.66 4.47 -4.07
CA VAL A 44 -6.75 5.34 -5.26
C VAL A 44 -6.31 4.60 -6.54
N PHE A 45 -5.47 3.57 -6.40
CA PHE A 45 -4.92 2.78 -7.52
C PHE A 45 -5.70 1.48 -7.78
N VAL A 46 -6.81 1.26 -7.05
CA VAL A 46 -7.61 0.03 -7.13
C VAL A 46 -8.99 0.35 -7.74
N PRO A 47 -9.47 -0.45 -8.71
CA PRO A 47 -10.81 -0.29 -9.29
C PRO A 47 -11.93 -0.35 -8.24
N GLY A 48 -13.05 0.31 -8.53
CA GLY A 48 -14.15 0.50 -7.57
C GLY A 48 -14.66 -0.81 -6.96
N GLU A 49 -14.77 -1.86 -7.77
CA GLU A 49 -15.22 -3.20 -7.37
C GLU A 49 -14.26 -3.91 -6.41
N SER A 50 -12.96 -3.54 -6.41
CA SER A 50 -11.92 -4.14 -5.57
C SER A 50 -11.49 -3.23 -4.41
N ARG A 51 -12.06 -2.03 -4.27
CA ARG A 51 -11.64 -1.05 -3.24
C ARG A 51 -11.80 -1.54 -1.81
N ALA A 52 -12.82 -2.36 -1.54
CA ALA A 52 -13.02 -2.97 -0.23
C ALA A 52 -11.81 -3.81 0.21
N ASP A 53 -11.07 -4.34 -0.76
CA ASP A 53 -9.91 -5.20 -0.58
C ASP A 53 -8.57 -4.47 -0.81
N ALA A 54 -8.57 -3.15 -0.99
CA ALA A 54 -7.39 -2.38 -1.39
C ALA A 54 -6.17 -2.61 -0.48
N TYR A 55 -6.40 -2.88 0.81
CA TYR A 55 -5.37 -3.10 1.82
C TYR A 55 -5.20 -4.57 2.23
N ALA A 56 -5.86 -5.50 1.52
CA ALA A 56 -5.64 -6.92 1.71
C ALA A 56 -4.23 -7.31 1.22
N GLU A 57 -3.62 -8.28 1.89
CA GLU A 57 -2.33 -8.85 1.50
C GLU A 57 -2.53 -9.83 0.33
N ARG A 58 -2.84 -9.29 -0.86
CA ARG A 58 -2.97 -10.04 -2.11
C ARG A 58 -2.88 -9.12 -3.32
N ALA A 59 -2.59 -9.71 -4.48
CA ALA A 59 -2.71 -8.99 -5.75
C ALA A 59 -4.19 -8.73 -6.07
N LEU A 60 -4.48 -7.59 -6.70
CA LEU A 60 -5.83 -7.24 -7.14
C LEU A 60 -5.84 -6.98 -8.64
N PRO A 61 -6.90 -7.36 -9.36
CA PRO A 61 -7.04 -7.04 -10.77
C PRO A 61 -7.13 -5.52 -10.96
N ILE A 62 -6.53 -5.05 -12.04
CA ILE A 62 -6.70 -3.69 -12.57
C ILE A 62 -7.08 -3.80 -14.06
N ASP A 63 -7.34 -2.66 -14.69
CA ASP A 63 -7.71 -2.60 -16.10
C ASP A 63 -6.68 -3.29 -17.02
N CYS A 64 -7.10 -3.60 -18.24
CA CYS A 64 -6.27 -4.25 -19.25
C CYS A 64 -5.74 -5.66 -18.85
N GLY A 65 -6.46 -6.35 -17.95
CA GLY A 65 -6.11 -7.70 -17.51
C GLY A 65 -4.83 -7.78 -16.69
N GLN A 66 -4.38 -6.65 -16.13
CA GLN A 66 -3.19 -6.57 -15.29
C GLN A 66 -3.57 -6.72 -13.81
N THR A 67 -2.55 -6.73 -12.95
CA THR A 67 -2.74 -6.78 -11.49
C THR A 67 -1.86 -5.77 -10.80
N ILE A 68 -2.37 -5.14 -9.74
CA ILE A 68 -1.52 -4.47 -8.76
C ILE A 68 -0.95 -5.52 -7.78
N SER A 69 0.37 -5.57 -7.65
CA SER A 69 1.08 -6.51 -6.79
C SER A 69 0.65 -6.43 -5.33
N ALA A 70 0.70 -7.55 -4.62
CA ALA A 70 0.41 -7.60 -3.19
C ALA A 70 1.35 -6.66 -2.41
N PRO A 71 0.85 -5.99 -1.34
CA PRO A 71 1.67 -5.06 -0.56
C PRO A 71 3.00 -5.64 -0.06
N LEU A 72 3.04 -6.92 0.32
CA LEU A 72 4.27 -7.56 0.78
C LEU A 72 5.34 -7.63 -0.31
N ILE A 73 4.94 -7.98 -1.54
CA ILE A 73 5.86 -8.04 -2.69
C ILE A 73 6.46 -6.66 -2.97
N VAL A 74 5.63 -5.62 -2.99
CA VAL A 74 6.08 -4.23 -3.18
C VAL A 74 7.06 -3.85 -2.07
N ALA A 75 6.71 -4.12 -0.81
CA ALA A 75 7.57 -3.81 0.34
C ALA A 75 8.93 -4.52 0.25
N MET A 76 8.96 -5.81 -0.11
CA MET A 76 10.20 -6.56 -0.26
C MET A 76 11.07 -6.02 -1.40
N MET A 77 10.48 -5.76 -2.57
CA MET A 77 11.19 -5.21 -3.73
C MET A 77 11.78 -3.84 -3.41
N THR A 78 10.98 -2.94 -2.83
CA THR A 78 11.43 -1.59 -2.48
C THR A 78 12.51 -1.60 -1.41
N ALA A 79 12.36 -2.42 -0.36
CA ALA A 79 13.38 -2.52 0.69
C ALA A 79 14.70 -3.13 0.17
N ALA A 80 14.63 -4.10 -0.74
CA ALA A 80 15.81 -4.73 -1.34
C ALA A 80 16.59 -3.80 -2.28
N LEU A 81 15.94 -2.80 -2.87
CA LEU A 81 16.59 -1.79 -3.72
C LEU A 81 17.47 -0.81 -2.93
N ASP A 82 17.23 -0.65 -1.61
CA ASP A 82 17.95 0.29 -0.72
C ASP A 82 18.06 1.71 -1.30
N VAL A 83 16.95 2.23 -1.84
CA VAL A 83 16.93 3.49 -2.61
C VAL A 83 17.36 4.68 -1.75
N GLY A 84 18.42 5.37 -2.14
CA GLY A 84 18.89 6.62 -1.55
C GLY A 84 18.16 7.86 -2.09
N GLU A 85 18.34 9.01 -1.41
CA GLU A 85 17.69 10.28 -1.79
C GLU A 85 18.14 10.83 -3.16
N ARG A 86 19.29 10.39 -3.67
CA ARG A 86 19.90 10.87 -4.92
C ARG A 86 19.79 9.87 -6.06
N ASP A 87 19.19 8.71 -5.80
CA ASP A 87 19.10 7.66 -6.80
C ASP A 87 18.05 8.01 -7.86
N LYS A 88 18.32 7.57 -9.09
CA LYS A 88 17.37 7.63 -10.19
C LYS A 88 16.87 6.23 -10.43
N VAL A 89 15.58 6.02 -10.21
CA VAL A 89 14.94 4.71 -10.32
C VAL A 89 14.16 4.65 -11.63
N LEU A 90 14.23 3.50 -12.30
CA LEU A 90 13.39 3.13 -13.43
C LEU A 90 12.55 1.92 -13.00
N GLU A 91 11.24 2.07 -13.03
CA GLU A 91 10.27 0.97 -12.91
C GLU A 91 9.79 0.61 -14.32
N ILE A 92 9.62 -0.70 -14.59
CA ILE A 92 9.19 -1.24 -15.88
C ILE A 92 7.89 -2.01 -15.69
#